data_AF-A0A177HUK6-F1
#
_entry.id   AF-A0A177HUK6-F1
#
_cell.length_a   1.000
_cell.length_b   1.000
_cell.length_c   1.000
_cell.angle_alpha   90.00
_cell.angle_beta   90.00
_cell.angle_gamma   90.00
#
_symmetry.space_group_name_H-M   'P 1'
#
loop_
_entity.id
_entity.type
_entity.pdbx_description
1 polymer ?
#
loop_
_entity_poly.entity_id
_entity_poly.type
_entity_poly.pdbx_seq_one_letter_code
_entity_poly.pdbx_strand_id
1 'polypeptide(L)'
;MPGVEPAAVPGSPLDDLLHMLGRANSRARHIHAYVSHEDHHMLTHQIHFEGDPLVDTVSEGAIARELIHKTELHDDPAEWEARGLTAPYRTLTCDYVLRPIGFDEVKDPYVLEGFWKQ
;
A
#
# COMPACT_ATOMS: atom_id res chain seq x y z
N MET A 1 2.42 9.14 -11.06
CA MET A 1 1.71 7.91 -10.64
C MET A 1 2.65 6.73 -10.76
N PRO A 2 2.66 5.76 -9.82
CA PRO A 2 3.47 4.56 -9.94
C PRO A 2 3.13 3.75 -11.19
N GLY A 3 4.10 2.99 -11.69
CA GLY A 3 3.90 2.01 -12.76
C GLY A 3 3.06 0.82 -12.30
N VAL A 4 2.70 -0.04 -13.25
CA VAL A 4 2.09 -1.34 -12.93
C VAL A 4 3.19 -2.34 -12.61
N GLU A 5 2.95 -3.19 -11.62
CA GLU A 5 3.88 -4.23 -11.17
C GLU A 5 3.18 -5.59 -11.16
N PRO A 6 3.84 -6.68 -11.59
CA PRO A 6 3.33 -8.03 -11.41
C PRO A 6 3.47 -8.50 -9.95
N ALA A 7 2.56 -9.35 -9.48
CA ALA A 7 2.64 -9.96 -8.15
C ALA A 7 3.73 -11.04 -8.06
N ALA A 8 4.08 -11.65 -9.19
CA ALA A 8 5.04 -12.73 -9.30
C ALA A 8 5.94 -12.54 -10.52
N VAL A 9 7.20 -12.99 -10.41
CA VAL A 9 8.11 -13.04 -11.56
C VAL A 9 7.55 -14.05 -12.58
N PRO A 10 7.47 -13.69 -13.87
CA PRO A 10 6.96 -14.61 -14.90
C PRO A 10 7.71 -15.95 -14.91
N GLY A 11 6.97 -17.06 -14.95
CA GLY A 11 7.52 -18.42 -14.92
C GLY A 11 8.06 -18.87 -13.55
N SER A 12 7.79 -18.11 -12.49
CA SER A 12 8.05 -18.55 -11.11
C SER A 12 6.94 -19.48 -10.61
N PRO A 13 7.20 -20.30 -9.57
CA PRO A 13 6.17 -21.14 -8.96
C PRO A 13 4.91 -20.38 -8.50
N LEU A 14 5.06 -19.10 -8.11
CA LEU A 14 3.91 -18.27 -7.74
C LEU A 14 3.12 -17.84 -8.98
N ASP A 15 3.78 -17.51 -10.09
CA ASP A 15 3.12 -17.17 -11.35
C ASP A 15 2.30 -18.36 -11.89
N ASP A 16 2.90 -19.57 -11.86
CA ASP A 16 2.22 -20.81 -12.23
C ASP A 16 1.01 -21.07 -11.33
N LEU A 17 1.16 -20.88 -10.01
CA LEU A 17 0.07 -21.04 -9.06
C LEU A 17 -1.07 -20.04 -9.32
N LEU A 18 -0.76 -18.76 -9.54
CA LEU A 18 -1.76 -17.75 -9.87
C LEU A 18 -2.51 -18.11 -11.15
N HIS A 19 -1.79 -18.57 -12.18
CA HIS A 19 -2.38 -19.05 -13.42
C HIS A 19 -3.34 -20.23 -13.19
N MET A 20 -2.91 -21.25 -12.43
CA MET A 20 -3.75 -22.41 -12.10
C MET A 20 -5.00 -22.05 -11.30
N LEU A 21 -4.93 -21.02 -10.45
CA LEU A 21 -6.05 -20.52 -9.67
C LEU A 21 -6.95 -19.55 -10.45
N GLY A 22 -6.63 -19.24 -11.72
CA GLY A 22 -7.35 -18.25 -12.51
C GLY A 22 -7.23 -16.83 -11.95
N ARG A 23 -6.16 -16.53 -11.22
CA ARG A 23 -5.89 -15.23 -10.61
C ARG A 23 -4.94 -14.41 -11.48
N ALA A 24 -5.17 -13.10 -11.52
CA ALA A 24 -4.32 -12.19 -12.27
C ALA A 24 -2.96 -12.00 -11.57
N ASN A 25 -1.88 -12.03 -12.36
CA ASN A 25 -0.55 -11.66 -11.92
C ASN A 25 -0.33 -10.14 -12.06
N SER A 26 -1.10 -9.37 -11.28
CA SER A 26 -1.07 -7.91 -11.35
C SER A 26 -1.37 -7.29 -9.99
N ARG A 27 -0.63 -6.24 -9.63
CA ARG A 27 -0.85 -5.47 -8.41
C ARG A 27 -1.51 -4.14 -8.75
N ALA A 28 -2.43 -3.69 -7.90
CA ALA A 28 -2.90 -2.31 -7.95
C ALA A 28 -1.73 -1.34 -7.72
N ARG A 29 -1.76 -0.17 -8.33
CA ARG A 29 -0.71 0.83 -8.10
C ARG A 29 -0.68 1.22 -6.63
N HIS A 30 0.51 1.27 -6.07
CA HIS A 30 0.69 1.57 -4.66
C HIS A 30 2.03 2.27 -4.39
N ILE A 31 2.15 2.85 -3.20
CA ILE A 31 3.41 3.35 -2.65
C ILE A 31 3.60 2.71 -1.28
N HIS A 32 4.77 2.11 -1.05
CA HIS A 32 5.17 1.59 0.25
C HIS A 32 5.77 2.68 1.12
N ALA A 33 5.53 2.59 2.43
CA ALA A 33 6.14 3.45 3.42
C ALA A 33 6.57 2.65 4.66
N TYR A 34 7.76 2.98 5.17
CA TYR A 34 8.17 2.66 6.52
C TYR A 34 8.26 3.96 7.30
N VAL A 35 7.51 4.06 8.40
CA VAL A 35 7.47 5.26 9.23
C VAL A 35 7.90 4.87 10.64
N SER A 36 8.93 5.53 11.14
CA SER A 36 9.50 5.27 12.46
C SER A 36 9.73 6.57 13.20
N HIS A 37 9.64 6.48 14.53
CA HIS A 37 10.00 7.52 15.48
C HIS A 37 10.49 6.84 16.76
N GLU A 38 11.33 7.52 17.54
CA GLU A 38 11.69 7.05 18.87
C GLU A 38 10.44 6.83 19.74
N ASP A 39 10.47 5.84 20.61
CA ASP A 39 9.36 5.47 21.49
C ASP A 39 8.03 5.12 20.79
N HIS A 40 8.05 4.75 19.51
CA HIS A 40 6.88 4.27 18.76
C HIS A 40 7.17 2.98 17.98
N HIS A 41 6.16 2.15 17.81
CA HIS A 41 6.27 0.99 16.92
C HIS A 41 6.44 1.46 15.47
N MET A 42 7.38 0.82 14.76
CA MET A 42 7.53 1.06 13.32
C MET A 42 6.24 0.67 12.59
N LEU A 43 5.75 1.57 11.75
CA LEU A 43 4.62 1.32 10.87
C LEU A 43 5.11 0.89 9.50
N THR A 44 4.76 -0.33 9.09
CA THR A 44 4.83 -0.78 7.70
C THR A 44 3.48 -0.49 7.05
N HIS A 45 3.47 0.36 6.02
CA HIS A 45 2.24 0.81 5.38
C HIS A 45 2.35 0.79 3.86
N GLN A 46 1.20 0.80 3.20
CA GLN A 46 1.09 1.06 1.77
C GLN A 46 -0.21 1.81 1.46
N ILE A 47 -0.15 2.72 0.49
CA ILE A 47 -1.34 3.41 -0.03
C ILE A 47 -1.64 2.93 -1.45
N HIS A 48 -2.91 2.97 -1.82
CA HIS A 48 -3.44 2.67 -3.14
C HIS A 48 -4.15 3.90 -3.71
N PHE A 49 -4.53 3.86 -4.98
CA PHE A 49 -5.10 5.03 -5.67
C PHE A 49 -6.54 4.79 -6.10
N GLU A 50 -7.38 5.80 -5.88
CA GLU A 50 -8.75 5.82 -6.39
C GLU A 50 -8.75 5.73 -7.92
N GLY A 51 -9.65 4.90 -8.46
CA GLY A 51 -9.78 4.68 -9.90
C GLY A 51 -8.76 3.71 -10.50
N ASP A 52 -7.90 3.09 -9.69
CA ASP A 52 -7.06 1.99 -10.18
C ASP A 52 -7.94 0.76 -10.52
N PRO A 53 -7.88 0.23 -11.76
CA PRO A 53 -8.75 -0.85 -12.20
C PRO A 53 -8.50 -2.17 -11.46
N LEU A 54 -7.35 -2.32 -10.79
CA LEU A 54 -6.95 -3.55 -10.11
C LEU A 54 -7.24 -3.52 -8.61
N VAL A 55 -7.66 -2.38 -8.04
CA VAL A 55 -7.77 -2.17 -6.59
C VAL A 55 -8.72 -3.17 -5.89
N ASP A 56 -9.70 -3.70 -6.63
CA ASP A 56 -10.69 -4.65 -6.12
C ASP A 56 -10.38 -6.10 -6.48
N THR A 57 -9.34 -6.35 -7.28
CA THR A 57 -9.06 -7.66 -7.90
C THR A 57 -7.65 -8.19 -7.61
N VAL A 58 -6.92 -7.55 -6.68
CA VAL A 58 -5.55 -7.95 -6.33
C VAL A 58 -5.50 -9.36 -5.75
N SER A 59 -4.41 -10.08 -6.04
CA SER A 59 -4.24 -11.47 -5.64
C SER A 59 -3.76 -11.59 -4.17
N GLU A 60 -3.20 -10.52 -3.61
CA GLU A 60 -2.61 -10.45 -2.27
C GLU A 60 -3.63 -10.30 -1.13
N GLY A 61 -4.91 -10.09 -1.45
CA GLY A 61 -5.99 -9.89 -0.48
C GLY A 61 -6.68 -8.54 -0.63
N ALA A 62 -7.88 -8.42 -0.06
CA ALA A 62 -8.69 -7.21 -0.20
C ALA A 62 -7.96 -5.98 0.36
N ILE A 63 -7.92 -4.90 -0.44
CA ILE A 63 -7.39 -3.61 -0.01
C ILE A 63 -8.44 -2.89 0.83
N ALA A 64 -8.07 -2.51 2.06
CA ALA A 64 -8.93 -1.75 2.94
C ALA A 64 -9.21 -0.36 2.36
N ARG A 65 -10.46 0.13 2.45
CA ARG A 65 -10.90 1.32 1.71
C ARG A 65 -10.20 2.59 2.19
N GLU A 66 -9.87 2.64 3.47
CA GLU A 66 -9.08 3.70 4.10
C GLU A 66 -7.66 3.82 3.53
N LEU A 67 -7.15 2.78 2.84
CA LEU A 67 -5.85 2.80 2.18
C LEU A 67 -5.93 3.27 0.72
N ILE A 68 -7.13 3.57 0.20
CA ILE A 68 -7.34 4.04 -1.17
C ILE A 68 -7.49 5.56 -1.15
N HIS A 69 -6.53 6.25 -1.74
CA HIS A 69 -6.46 7.70 -1.70
C HIS A 69 -6.79 8.32 -3.06
N LYS A 70 -7.52 9.42 -3.02
CA LYS A 70 -7.71 10.30 -4.18
C LYS A 70 -6.43 11.10 -4.44
N THR A 71 -6.17 11.36 -5.72
CA THR A 71 -5.12 12.29 -6.15
C THR A 71 -5.75 13.50 -6.82
N GLU A 72 -5.17 14.68 -6.59
CA GLU A 72 -5.54 15.93 -7.24
C GLU A 72 -4.62 16.16 -8.44
N LEU A 73 -5.19 16.57 -9.58
CA LEU A 73 -4.42 16.99 -10.76
C LEU A 73 -4.20 18.48 -10.71
N HIS A 74 -2.95 18.90 -10.87
CA HIS A 74 -2.55 20.28 -11.04
C HIS A 74 -2.04 20.45 -12.46
N ASP A 75 -2.85 21.08 -13.31
CA ASP A 75 -2.59 21.30 -14.73
C ASP A 75 -2.59 22.79 -15.14
N ASP A 76 -2.54 23.69 -14.16
CA ASP A 76 -2.26 25.11 -14.41
C ASP A 76 -0.75 25.33 -14.60
N PRO A 77 -0.31 25.85 -15.76
CA PRO A 77 1.08 26.21 -15.99
C PRO A 77 1.69 27.12 -14.92
N ALA A 78 0.94 28.12 -14.45
CA ALA A 78 1.44 29.03 -13.43
C ALA A 78 1.74 28.28 -12.11
N GLU A 79 0.95 27.26 -11.80
CA GLU A 79 1.07 26.49 -10.57
C GLU A 79 2.30 25.54 -10.61
N TRP A 80 2.51 24.82 -11.72
CA TRP A 80 3.66 23.91 -11.81
C TRP A 80 4.98 24.68 -11.99
N GLU A 81 4.97 25.81 -12.71
CA GLU A 81 6.16 26.67 -12.88
C GLU A 81 6.59 27.29 -11.55
N ALA A 82 5.65 27.74 -10.72
CA ALA A 82 5.93 28.25 -9.38
C ALA A 82 6.59 27.20 -8.46
N ARG A 83 6.39 25.90 -8.73
CA ARG A 83 7.04 24.78 -8.02
C ARG A 83 8.32 24.30 -8.71
N GLY A 84 8.77 24.94 -9.78
CA GLY A 84 9.95 24.55 -10.56
C GLY A 84 9.76 23.27 -11.38
N LEU A 85 8.51 22.88 -11.64
CA LEU A 85 8.15 21.76 -12.51
C LEU A 85 7.92 22.26 -13.93
N THR A 86 7.95 21.34 -14.90
CA THR A 86 7.84 21.65 -16.34
C THR A 86 6.59 21.05 -16.99
N ALA A 87 5.72 20.42 -16.20
CA ALA A 87 4.55 19.68 -16.68
C ALA A 87 3.50 19.54 -15.56
N PRO A 88 2.25 19.20 -15.91
CA PRO A 88 1.22 18.84 -14.94
C PRO A 88 1.69 17.76 -13.96
N TYR A 89 1.20 17.84 -12.73
CA TYR A 89 1.57 16.90 -11.68
C TYR A 89 0.35 16.54 -10.83
N ARG A 90 0.50 15.54 -9.97
CA ARG A 90 -0.56 15.12 -9.06
C ARG A 90 -0.09 15.17 -7.63
N THR A 91 -0.99 15.56 -6.73
CA THR A 91 -0.75 15.55 -5.29
C THR A 91 -1.68 14.56 -4.60
N LEU A 92 -1.26 14.15 -3.41
CA LEU A 92 -2.01 13.31 -2.48
C LEU A 92 -1.46 13.58 -1.09
N THR A 93 -2.34 13.52 -0.09
CA THR A 93 -1.96 13.58 1.33
C THR A 93 -2.31 12.26 2.00
N CYS A 94 -1.38 11.77 2.82
CA CYS A 94 -1.54 10.59 3.66
C CYS A 94 -0.87 10.89 5.00
N ASP A 95 -1.67 10.87 6.07
CA ASP A 95 -1.20 11.12 7.43
C ASP A 95 -0.94 9.79 8.15
N TYR A 96 0.18 9.71 8.87
CA TYR A 96 0.55 8.53 9.64
C TYR A 96 0.41 8.82 11.13
N VAL A 97 -0.34 7.95 11.84
CA VAL A 97 -0.43 7.96 13.30
C VAL A 97 0.33 6.75 13.82
N LEU A 98 1.42 6.99 14.54
CA LEU A 98 2.23 5.93 15.12
C LEU A 98 1.71 5.54 16.51
N ARG A 99 1.85 4.26 16.85
CA ARG A 99 1.51 3.73 18.17
C ARG A 99 2.72 3.87 19.11
N PRO A 100 2.59 4.52 20.28
CA PRO A 100 3.67 4.58 21.27
C PRO A 100 4.07 3.19 21.80
N ILE A 101 5.34 3.02 22.12
CA ILE A 101 5.89 1.87 22.86
C ILE A 101 5.66 2.12 24.35
N GLY A 102 5.24 1.10 25.11
CA GLY A 102 5.11 1.18 26.58
C GLY A 102 3.73 1.54 27.13
N PHE A 103 2.73 1.78 26.28
CA PHE A 103 1.33 1.58 26.70
C PHE A 103 1.11 0.08 26.84
N ASP A 104 0.54 -0.36 27.98
CA ASP A 104 0.21 -1.76 28.30
C ASP A 104 -0.05 -2.49 26.99
N GLU A 105 0.86 -3.39 26.62
CA GLU A 105 0.66 -4.24 25.46
C GLU A 105 -0.70 -4.87 25.69
N VAL A 106 -1.71 -4.42 24.94
CA VAL A 106 -2.87 -5.25 24.65
C VAL A 106 -2.20 -6.52 24.16
N LYS A 107 -2.15 -7.52 25.06
CA LYS A 107 -1.62 -8.83 24.77
C LYS A 107 -2.23 -9.17 23.44
N ASP A 108 -1.38 -9.24 22.42
CA ASP A 108 -1.83 -9.59 21.09
C ASP A 108 -2.67 -10.86 21.28
N PRO A 109 -3.98 -10.85 20.96
CA PRO A 109 -4.80 -12.04 21.10
C PRO A 109 -4.25 -13.21 20.26
N TYR A 110 -3.34 -12.95 19.33
CA TYR A 110 -2.61 -13.92 18.53
C TYR A 110 -1.23 -14.32 19.10
N VAL A 111 -0.74 -13.65 20.16
CA VAL A 111 0.44 -14.07 20.96
C VAL A 111 -0.01 -14.82 22.24
N LEU A 112 -1.24 -15.35 22.25
CA LEU A 112 -1.64 -16.33 23.24
C LEU A 112 -0.94 -17.66 22.93
N GLU A 113 -0.04 -18.04 23.83
CA GLU A 113 0.40 -19.41 24.09
C GLU A 113 -0.75 -20.42 23.80
N GLY A 114 -0.74 -21.08 22.64
CA GLY A 114 -1.79 -22.09 22.38
C GLY A 114 -2.05 -22.49 20.93
N PHE A 115 -1.66 -21.71 19.92
CA PHE A 115 -2.05 -22.02 18.54
C PHE A 115 -1.32 -23.22 17.90
N TRP A 116 -0.29 -23.78 18.54
CA TRP A 116 0.49 -24.93 18.05
C TRP A 116 0.67 -26.05 19.08
N LYS A 117 -0.35 -26.35 19.89
CA LYS A 117 -0.41 -27.65 20.59
C LYS A 117 -1.54 -28.49 20.00
N GLN A 118 -1.21 -29.19 18.92
CA GLN A 118 -1.82 -30.48 18.58
C GLN A 118 -0.81 -31.58 18.90
#